data_AF-A0A3L7NEL7-F1
#
_entry.id   AF-A0A3L7NEL7-F1
#
_cell.length_a   1.000
_cell.length_b   1.000
_cell.length_c   1.000
_cell.angle_alpha   90.00
_cell.angle_beta   90.00
_cell.angle_gamma   90.00
#
_symmetry.space_group_name_H-M   'P 1'
#
loop_
_entity.id
_entity.type
_entity.pdbx_description
1 polymer ?
#
loop_
_entity_poly.entity_id
_entity_poly.type
_entity_poly.pdbx_seq_one_letter_code
_entity_poly.pdbx_strand_id
1 'polypeptide(L)'
;MTHRKTNPLQRVIDLELLQLLCCPVDRSPLHEAGPDLLNAINEAIQKNALYTLSGRPVQKQVHGVLVRRDNSVGYLIHDFIPALIGEEGVDLAPFERVSLS
;
A
#
# COMPACT_ATOMS: atom_id res chain seq x y z
N MET A 1 13.41 -7.73 25.27
CA MET A 1 13.06 -8.56 24.10
C MET A 1 11.62 -8.28 23.73
N THR A 2 11.38 -7.21 22.98
CA THR A 2 10.05 -6.77 22.58
C THR A 2 9.55 -7.64 21.43
N HIS A 3 8.74 -8.65 21.75
CA HIS A 3 7.86 -9.25 20.77
C HIS A 3 6.83 -8.19 20.35
N ARG A 4 7.08 -7.47 19.25
CA ARG A 4 6.05 -6.72 18.54
C ARG A 4 5.12 -7.78 17.95
N LYS A 5 4.18 -8.29 18.76
CA LYS A 5 3.07 -9.10 18.27
C LYS A 5 2.36 -8.22 17.25
N THR A 6 2.52 -8.52 15.96
CA THR A 6 1.63 -8.01 14.92
C THR A 6 0.23 -8.32 15.40
N ASN A 7 -0.53 -7.29 15.76
CA ASN A 7 -1.90 -7.46 16.22
C ASN A 7 -2.68 -8.06 15.04
N PRO A 8 -3.17 -9.31 15.13
CA PRO A 8 -3.84 -9.96 14.00
C PRO A 8 -5.17 -9.26 13.62
N LEU A 9 -5.60 -8.27 14.40
CA LEU A 9 -6.83 -7.50 14.23
C LEU A 9 -6.64 -6.09 13.60
N GLN A 10 -5.43 -5.71 13.17
CA GLN A 10 -5.18 -4.42 12.50
C GLN A 10 -4.95 -4.60 10.99
N ARG A 11 -5.91 -5.22 10.30
CA ARG A 11 -5.92 -5.29 8.84
C ARG A 11 -7.11 -4.55 8.27
N VAL A 12 -6.88 -3.89 7.15
CA VAL A 12 -7.90 -3.13 6.42
C VAL A 12 -8.68 -4.07 5.50
N ILE A 13 -8.05 -5.15 5.03
CA ILE A 13 -8.64 -6.20 4.19
C ILE A 13 -8.52 -7.57 4.87
N ASP A 14 -9.60 -8.36 4.79
CA ASP A 14 -9.64 -9.73 5.30
C ASP A 14 -8.69 -10.68 4.53
N LEU A 15 -8.17 -11.71 5.21
CA LEU A 15 -7.23 -12.68 4.63
C LEU A 15 -7.77 -13.48 3.45
N GLU A 16 -9.01 -13.94 3.56
CA GLU A 16 -9.61 -14.78 2.53
C GLU A 16 -9.86 -13.95 1.28
N LEU A 17 -10.30 -12.68 1.47
CA LEU A 17 -10.43 -11.72 0.38
C LEU A 17 -9.08 -11.41 -0.26
N LEU A 18 -8.04 -11.15 0.53
CA LEU A 18 -6.70 -10.84 0.02
C LEU A 18 -6.14 -11.97 -0.86
N GLN A 19 -6.42 -13.23 -0.51
CA GLN A 19 -6.03 -14.40 -1.32
C GLN A 19 -6.73 -14.47 -2.69
N LEU A 20 -7.90 -13.84 -2.83
CA LEU A 20 -8.62 -13.73 -4.11
C LEU A 20 -8.15 -12.52 -4.93
N LEU A 21 -7.44 -11.56 -4.33
CA LEU A 21 -6.92 -10.36 -4.99
C LEU A 21 -5.54 -10.62 -5.60
N CYS A 22 -5.28 -9.99 -6.74
CA CYS A 22 -3.99 -10.04 -7.41
C CYS A 22 -3.70 -8.70 -8.09
N CYS A 23 -2.44 -8.47 -8.45
CA CYS A 23 -2.05 -7.33 -9.26
C CYS A 23 -2.87 -7.31 -10.58
N PRO A 24 -3.52 -6.18 -10.93
CA PRO A 24 -4.32 -6.07 -12.15
C PRO A 24 -3.49 -6.15 -13.44
N VAL A 25 -2.16 -5.96 -13.36
CA VAL A 25 -1.26 -5.95 -14.52
C VAL A 25 -0.71 -7.34 -14.83
N ASP A 26 -0.11 -8.00 -13.85
CA ASP A 26 0.66 -9.23 -14.04
C ASP A 26 0.16 -10.43 -13.22
N ARG A 27 -0.97 -10.26 -12.49
CA ARG A 27 -1.57 -11.28 -11.60
C ARG A 27 -0.67 -11.72 -10.44
N SER A 28 0.42 -11.02 -10.16
CA SER A 28 1.25 -11.29 -9.00
C SER A 28 0.46 -11.12 -7.69
N PRO A 29 0.82 -11.86 -6.63
CA PRO A 29 0.19 -11.70 -5.33
C PRO A 29 0.39 -10.31 -4.74
N LEU A 30 -0.59 -9.90 -3.92
CA LEU A 30 -0.56 -8.68 -3.13
C LEU A 30 -0.43 -9.01 -1.64
N HIS A 31 0.19 -8.12 -0.89
CA HIS A 31 0.17 -8.16 0.57
C HIS A 31 -0.12 -6.77 1.13
N GLU A 32 -0.60 -6.70 2.37
CA GLU A 32 -0.86 -5.43 3.01
C GLU A 32 0.45 -4.77 3.49
N ALA A 33 0.59 -3.47 3.28
CA ALA A 33 1.71 -2.69 3.78
C ALA A 33 1.74 -2.67 5.31
N GLY A 34 2.95 -2.67 5.87
CA GLY A 34 3.16 -2.39 7.28
C GLY A 34 2.87 -0.93 7.66
N PRO A 35 2.77 -0.62 8.97
CA PRO A 35 2.45 0.72 9.46
C PRO A 35 3.48 1.78 9.04
N ASP A 36 4.75 1.40 8.93
CA ASP A 36 5.83 2.34 8.63
C ASP A 36 5.73 2.87 7.18
N LEU A 37 5.45 1.98 6.21
CA LEU A 37 5.19 2.36 4.83
C LEU A 37 3.88 3.16 4.68
N LEU A 38 2.82 2.77 5.38
CA LEU A 38 1.55 3.49 5.38
C LEU A 38 1.72 4.93 5.88
N ASN A 39 2.47 5.13 6.97
CA ASN A 39 2.76 6.44 7.51
C ASN A 39 3.57 7.29 6.51
N ALA A 40 4.62 6.72 5.92
CA ALA A 40 5.44 7.43 4.93
C ALA A 40 4.64 7.87 3.69
N ILE A 41 3.73 7.02 3.21
CA ILE A 41 2.82 7.35 2.10
C ILE A 41 1.88 8.49 2.50
N ASN A 42 1.27 8.42 3.67
CA ASN A 42 0.38 9.49 4.15
C ASN A 42 1.11 10.82 4.38
N GLU A 43 2.38 10.80 4.80
CA GLU A 43 3.22 12.00 4.85
C GLU A 43 3.53 12.57 3.45
N ALA A 44 3.81 11.71 2.46
CA ALA A 44 4.04 12.15 1.08
C ALA A 44 2.78 12.78 0.47
N ILE A 45 1.59 12.23 0.76
CA ILE A 45 0.29 12.79 0.37
C ILE A 45 0.11 14.19 0.97
N GLN A 46 0.36 14.35 2.28
CA GLN A 46 0.26 15.66 2.95
C GLN A 46 1.21 16.71 2.35
N LYS A 47 2.38 16.28 1.86
CA LYS A 47 3.36 17.13 1.18
C LYS A 47 3.04 17.36 -0.30
N ASN A 48 1.93 16.83 -0.82
CA ASN A 48 1.57 16.83 -2.25
C ASN A 48 2.66 16.25 -3.15
N ALA A 49 3.38 15.23 -2.66
CA ALA A 49 4.54 14.63 -3.31
C ALA A 49 4.29 13.22 -3.86
N LEU A 50 3.05 12.71 -3.76
CA LEU A 50 2.67 11.39 -4.25
C LEU A 50 1.76 11.50 -5.48
N TYR A 51 2.09 10.71 -6.49
CA TYR A 51 1.35 10.63 -7.75
C TYR A 51 1.08 9.17 -8.11
N THR A 52 -0.03 8.93 -8.79
CA THR A 52 -0.30 7.62 -9.41
C THR A 52 0.66 7.39 -10.58
N LEU A 53 0.75 6.15 -11.07
CA LEU A 53 1.54 5.81 -12.26
C LEU A 53 1.06 6.57 -13.51
N SER A 54 -0.21 6.97 -13.58
CA SER A 54 -0.73 7.88 -14.62
C SER A 54 -0.43 9.37 -14.36
N GLY A 55 0.34 9.70 -13.32
CA GLY A 55 0.75 11.07 -12.99
C GLY A 55 -0.31 11.92 -12.29
N ARG A 56 -1.40 11.31 -11.79
CA ARG A 56 -2.45 12.06 -11.07
C ARG A 56 -2.03 12.27 -9.61
N PRO A 57 -2.21 13.47 -9.04
CA PRO A 57 -1.85 13.71 -7.64
C PRO A 57 -2.77 12.94 -6.70
N VAL A 58 -2.20 12.31 -5.68
CA VAL A 58 -2.95 11.68 -4.59
C VAL A 58 -3.20 12.72 -3.51
N GLN A 59 -4.46 13.02 -3.23
CA GLN A 59 -4.85 14.13 -2.35
C GLN A 59 -5.47 13.70 -1.03
N LYS A 60 -6.06 12.50 -0.98
CA LYS A 60 -6.72 11.96 0.22
C LYS A 60 -5.75 11.01 0.92
N GLN A 61 -5.68 11.08 2.25
CA GLN A 61 -4.97 10.06 3.03
C GLN A 61 -5.63 8.69 2.85
N VAL A 62 -4.82 7.65 3.02
CA VAL A 62 -5.21 6.25 2.80
C VAL A 62 -5.28 5.51 4.11
N HIS A 63 -6.17 4.52 4.17
CA HIS A 63 -6.33 3.64 5.33
C HIS A 63 -5.35 2.46 5.28
N GLY A 64 -4.90 2.09 4.08
CA GLY A 64 -3.96 1.01 3.85
C GLY A 64 -3.43 1.02 2.43
N VAL A 65 -2.50 0.11 2.14
CA VAL A 65 -1.87 -0.04 0.84
C VAL A 65 -1.67 -1.53 0.57
N LEU A 66 -2.09 -1.99 -0.61
CA LEU A 66 -1.76 -3.32 -1.11
C LEU A 66 -0.49 -3.25 -1.95
N VAL A 67 0.55 -3.93 -1.50
CA VAL A 67 1.88 -3.94 -2.11
C VAL A 67 2.02 -5.16 -3.01
N ARG A 68 2.46 -4.94 -4.25
CA ARG A 68 2.83 -6.03 -5.16
C ARG A 68 4.00 -6.82 -4.59
N ARG A 69 4.07 -8.13 -4.86
CA ARG A 69 5.11 -9.03 -4.34
C ARG A 69 6.56 -8.52 -4.51
N ASP A 70 6.86 -7.78 -5.57
CA ASP A 70 8.19 -7.22 -5.84
C ASP A 70 8.47 -5.89 -5.12
N ASN A 71 7.52 -5.40 -4.32
CA ASN A 71 7.56 -4.14 -3.57
C ASN A 71 7.70 -2.87 -4.42
N SER A 72 7.49 -2.94 -5.73
CA SER A 72 7.68 -1.77 -6.59
C SER A 72 6.41 -0.94 -6.78
N VAL A 73 5.22 -1.54 -6.62
CA VAL A 73 3.92 -0.85 -6.81
C VAL A 73 3.02 -1.05 -5.60
N GLY A 74 2.40 0.04 -5.14
CA GLY A 74 1.37 0.05 -4.11
C GLY A 74 0.02 0.45 -4.68
N TYR A 75 -1.05 -0.24 -4.29
CA TYR A 75 -2.44 0.12 -4.60
C TYR A 75 -3.11 0.67 -3.34
N LEU A 76 -3.60 1.89 -3.43
CA LEU A 76 -4.13 2.64 -2.30
C LEU A 76 -5.50 2.11 -1.88
N ILE A 77 -5.76 2.11 -0.56
CA ILE A 77 -7.06 1.74 0.02
C ILE A 77 -7.70 2.98 0.63
N HIS A 78 -8.80 3.42 0.04
CA HIS A 78 -9.65 4.47 0.57
C HIS A 78 -10.97 3.87 1.05
N ASP A 79 -11.39 4.22 2.26
CA ASP A 79 -12.67 3.78 2.84
C ASP A 79 -12.87 2.25 2.70
N PHE A 80 -11.80 1.48 2.91
CA PHE A 80 -11.74 0.01 2.80
C PHE A 80 -11.94 -0.56 1.38
N ILE A 81 -11.85 0.27 0.33
CA ILE A 81 -11.94 -0.13 -1.08
C ILE A 81 -10.55 0.03 -1.74
N PRO A 82 -9.91 -1.08 -2.17
CA PRO A 82 -8.64 -1.01 -2.90
C PRO A 82 -8.86 -0.59 -4.36
N ALA A 83 -8.09 0.39 -4.83
CA ALA A 83 -8.08 0.77 -6.24
C ALA A 83 -7.17 -0.17 -7.06
N LEU A 84 -7.70 -1.33 -7.46
CA LEU A 84 -6.96 -2.32 -8.28
C LEU A 84 -7.06 -2.02 -9.79
N ILE A 85 -6.57 -0.85 -10.17
CA ILE A 85 -6.40 -0.43 -11.57
C ILE A 85 -4.92 -0.21 -11.80
N GLY A 86 -4.34 -0.80 -12.85
CA GLY A 86 -2.89 -0.81 -13.07
C GLY A 86 -2.25 0.58 -13.03
N GLU A 87 -2.94 1.55 -13.63
CA GLU A 87 -2.57 2.96 -13.73
C GLU A 87 -2.75 3.78 -12.43
N GLU A 88 -3.58 3.28 -11.50
CA GLU A 88 -3.84 3.92 -10.20
C GLU A 88 -2.89 3.47 -9.10
N GLY A 89 -1.99 2.54 -9.41
CA GLY A 89 -0.88 2.23 -8.51
C GLY A 89 0.01 3.44 -8.26
N VAL A 90 0.83 3.36 -7.23
CA VAL A 90 1.90 4.31 -6.92
C VAL A 90 3.26 3.61 -6.92
N ASP A 91 4.29 4.30 -7.37
CA ASP A 91 5.67 3.79 -7.29
C ASP A 91 6.15 3.78 -5.84
N LEU A 92 6.68 2.64 -5.40
CA LEU A 92 7.18 2.44 -4.04
C LEU A 92 8.70 2.58 -3.91
N ALA A 93 9.43 2.70 -5.03
CA ALA A 93 10.88 2.91 -5.00
C ALA A 93 11.34 4.07 -4.08
N PRO A 94 10.61 5.21 -3.97
CA PRO A 94 10.98 6.28 -3.04
C PRO A 94 10.91 5.90 -1.55
N PHE A 95 10.23 4.81 -1.19
CA PHE A 95 9.91 4.42 0.18
C PHE A 95 10.68 3.19 0.69
N GLU A 96 11.49 2.53 -0.15
CA GLU A 96 12.23 1.30 0.20
C GLU A 96 13.13 1.44 1.44
N ARG A 97 13.56 2.66 1.77
CA ARG A 97 14.42 2.94 2.94
C ARG A 97 13.71 2.84 4.30
N VAL A 98 12.38 2.78 4.34
CA VAL A 98 11.62 2.88 5.59
C VAL A 98 11.52 1.53 6.34
N SER A 99 11.96 0.41 5.74
CA SER A 99 11.80 -0.94 6.31
C SER A 99 12.98 -1.49 7.13
N LEU A 100 14.02 -0.69 7.44
CA LEU A 100 15.26 -1.15 8.09
C LEU A 100 15.51 -0.60 9.52
N SER A 101 14.46 -0.23 10.27
CA SER A 101 14.61 0.28 11.65
C SER A 101 13.89 -0.59 12.68
#